data_AF-A0A961FMD9-F1
#
_entry.id   AF-A0A961FMD9-F1
#
_cell.length_a   1.000
_cell.length_b   1.000
_cell.length_c   1.000
_cell.angle_alpha   90.00
_cell.angle_beta   90.00
_cell.angle_gamma   90.00
#
_symmetry.space_group_name_H-M   'P 1'
#
loop_
_entity.id
_entity.type
_entity.pdbx_description
1 polymer ?
#
loop_
_entity_poly.entity_id
_entity_poly.type
_entity_poly.pdbx_seq_one_letter_code
_entity_poly.pdbx_strand_id
1 'polypeptide(L)'
;MDTPPATTSPAVSHRSWKKPVLITLGIVVACCGITAAATGWWVKHNFYASPLRPVMLNAREDAVLDEKIHTLESPAEAPDTQRTLTVSEKEINAFLARQGIGEQVRVNLGQDNITANFLLPIADDAPLFAGTTLRLRIALGTLMDATGKLVIKVNDVSVGGVPLPNAWLGDIKGVDLVANQIGSDPALQRFAAGIKAFTVGDESLQIVLNE
;
A
#
# COMPACT_ATOMS: atom_id res chain seq x y z
N MET A 1 16.90 30.12 88.60
CA MET A 1 15.58 30.38 87.96
C MET A 1 15.77 30.10 86.48
N ASP A 2 15.47 28.88 86.08
CA ASP A 2 15.60 28.39 84.70
C ASP A 2 14.33 28.71 83.92
N THR A 3 14.47 29.36 82.76
CA THR A 3 13.37 29.58 81.81
C THR A 3 13.34 28.43 80.78
N PRO A 4 12.15 27.89 80.44
CA PRO A 4 12.05 26.77 79.50
C PRO A 4 12.24 27.25 78.05
N PRO A 5 12.77 26.41 77.14
CA PRO A 5 12.93 26.78 75.75
C PRO A 5 11.56 26.83 75.04
N ALA A 6 11.35 27.89 74.26
CA ALA A 6 10.15 28.07 73.47
C ALA A 6 10.04 26.98 72.39
N THR A 7 8.96 26.19 72.43
CA THR A 7 8.61 25.24 71.36
C THR A 7 8.09 26.02 70.15
N THR A 8 8.89 26.10 69.08
CA THR A 8 8.41 26.58 67.78
C THR A 8 7.71 25.45 67.04
N SER A 9 6.38 25.54 66.90
CA SER A 9 5.62 24.67 65.99
C SER A 9 6.07 24.87 64.54
N PRO A 10 6.23 23.81 63.74
CA PRO A 10 6.56 23.96 62.33
C PRO A 10 5.36 24.55 61.58
N ALA A 11 5.61 25.60 60.82
CA ALA A 11 4.61 26.18 59.92
C ALA A 11 4.33 25.18 58.78
N VAL A 12 3.16 24.53 58.82
CA VAL A 12 2.70 23.65 57.73
C VAL A 12 2.36 24.54 56.53
N SER A 13 3.21 24.52 55.50
CA SER A 13 2.96 25.28 54.26
C SER A 13 1.77 24.67 53.51
N HIS A 14 0.66 25.38 53.41
CA HIS A 14 -0.51 24.95 52.67
C HIS A 14 -0.23 25.08 51.15
N ARG A 15 0.42 24.08 50.54
CA ARG A 15 0.74 24.07 49.11
C ARG A 15 -0.57 24.06 48.31
N SER A 16 -0.88 25.18 47.65
CA SER A 16 -2.09 25.32 46.83
C SER A 16 -2.07 24.35 45.64
N TRP A 17 -2.71 23.19 45.84
CA TRP A 17 -2.83 22.10 44.86
C TRP A 17 -3.58 22.51 43.57
N LYS A 18 -4.31 23.63 43.61
CA LYS A 18 -5.14 24.11 42.50
C LYS A 18 -4.33 24.51 41.26
N LYS A 19 -3.14 25.11 41.45
CA LYS A 19 -2.27 25.56 40.35
C LYS A 19 -1.71 24.41 39.50
N PRO A 20 -1.08 23.35 40.06
CA PRO A 20 -0.60 22.24 39.25
C PRO A 20 -1.74 21.51 38.53
N VAL A 21 -2.91 21.34 39.16
CA VAL A 21 -4.07 20.70 38.52
C VAL A 21 -4.57 21.48 37.30
N LEU A 22 -4.67 22.80 37.39
CA LEU A 22 -5.07 23.64 36.25
C LEU A 22 -4.06 23.59 35.10
N ILE A 23 -2.76 23.55 35.41
CA ILE A 23 -1.71 23.42 34.40
C ILE A 23 -1.81 22.05 33.71
N THR A 24 -1.94 20.97 34.48
CA THR A 24 -2.09 19.62 33.92
C THR A 24 -3.34 19.52 33.04
N LEU A 25 -4.47 20.06 33.49
CA LEU A 25 -5.70 20.07 32.70
C LEU A 25 -5.53 20.88 31.39
N GLY A 26 -4.88 22.04 31.46
CA GLY A 26 -4.59 22.86 30.28
C GLY A 26 -3.72 22.14 29.25
N ILE A 27 -2.69 21.41 29.72
CA ILE A 27 -1.84 20.60 28.85
C ILE A 27 -2.65 19.48 28.20
N VAL A 28 -3.49 18.76 28.96
CA VAL A 28 -4.33 17.68 28.42
C VAL A 28 -5.26 18.21 27.33
N VAL A 29 -5.95 19.33 27.57
CA VAL A 29 -6.85 19.94 26.58
C VAL A 29 -6.08 20.40 25.35
N ALA A 30 -4.91 21.01 25.53
CA ALA A 30 -4.06 21.43 24.41
C ALA A 30 -3.61 20.22 23.57
N CYS A 31 -3.16 19.14 24.19
CA CYS A 31 -2.80 17.90 23.52
C CYS A 31 -3.99 17.31 22.74
N CYS A 32 -5.17 17.20 23.35
CA CYS A 32 -6.38 16.72 22.68
C CYS A 32 -6.73 17.58 21.46
N GLY A 33 -6.62 18.91 21.57
CA GLY A 33 -6.86 19.83 20.46
C GLY A 33 -5.88 19.63 19.30
N ILE A 34 -4.60 19.48 19.60
CA ILE A 34 -3.57 19.18 18.59
C ILE A 34 -3.86 17.85 17.91
N THR A 35 -4.21 16.81 18.68
CA THR A 35 -4.57 15.51 18.11
C THR A 35 -5.78 15.61 17.19
N ALA A 36 -6.83 16.30 17.59
CA ALA A 36 -8.02 16.49 16.75
C ALA A 36 -7.70 17.25 15.44
N ALA A 37 -6.88 18.31 15.52
CA ALA A 37 -6.45 19.08 14.36
C ALA A 37 -5.58 18.25 13.40
N ALA A 38 -4.61 17.49 13.94
CA ALA A 38 -3.75 16.60 13.15
C ALA A 38 -4.56 15.51 12.46
N THR A 39 -5.51 14.88 13.18
CA THR A 39 -6.42 13.88 12.61
C THR A 39 -7.28 14.48 11.50
N GLY A 40 -7.87 15.66 11.72
CA GLY A 40 -8.68 16.35 10.70
C GLY A 40 -7.87 16.71 9.45
N TRP A 41 -6.65 17.20 9.62
CA TRP A 41 -5.73 17.49 8.50
C TRP A 41 -5.36 16.22 7.73
N TRP A 42 -5.02 15.14 8.44
CA TRP A 42 -4.66 13.86 7.83
C TRP A 42 -5.82 13.26 7.03
N VAL A 43 -7.05 13.28 7.58
CA VAL A 43 -8.25 12.82 6.88
C VAL A 43 -8.45 13.62 5.59
N LYS A 44 -8.41 14.96 5.69
CA LYS A 44 -8.59 15.84 4.53
C LYS A 44 -7.56 15.58 3.43
N HIS A 45 -6.30 15.36 3.80
CA HIS A 45 -5.23 15.14 2.83
C HIS A 45 -5.31 13.76 2.14
N ASN A 46 -5.77 12.73 2.86
CA ASN A 46 -5.67 11.35 2.39
C ASN A 46 -6.96 10.74 1.83
N PHE A 47 -8.13 11.25 2.23
CA PHE A 47 -9.44 10.76 1.75
C PHE A 47 -10.01 11.58 0.59
N TYR A 48 -9.41 12.71 0.22
CA TYR A 48 -9.82 13.51 -0.94
C TYR A 48 -8.78 13.41 -2.06
N ALA A 49 -8.40 12.19 -2.42
CA ALA A 49 -7.43 11.97 -3.49
C ALA A 49 -8.04 12.30 -4.86
N SER A 50 -7.32 13.10 -5.66
CA SER A 50 -7.68 13.36 -7.06
C SER A 50 -7.51 12.09 -7.91
N PRO A 51 -8.31 11.92 -8.98
CA PRO A 51 -8.16 10.81 -9.91
C PRO A 51 -6.72 10.69 -10.44
N LEU A 52 -6.28 9.46 -10.71
CA LEU A 52 -5.01 9.23 -11.36
C LEU A 52 -5.09 9.71 -12.81
N ARG A 53 -3.96 10.21 -13.33
CA ARG A 53 -3.87 10.57 -14.75
C ARG A 53 -3.57 9.29 -15.54
N PRO A 54 -4.44 8.89 -16.49
CA PRO A 54 -4.19 7.72 -17.31
C PRO A 54 -2.91 7.85 -18.12
N VAL A 55 -2.16 6.76 -18.24
CA VAL A 55 -0.96 6.72 -19.06
C VAL A 55 -1.37 6.55 -20.52
N MET A 56 -0.92 7.47 -21.37
CA MET A 56 -1.16 7.43 -22.81
C MET A 56 0.12 6.96 -23.52
N LEU A 57 -0.02 6.00 -24.43
CA LEU A 57 1.02 5.58 -25.34
C LEU A 57 0.93 6.34 -26.65
N ASN A 58 2.03 6.39 -27.39
CA ASN A 58 1.97 6.81 -28.79
C ASN A 58 1.60 5.62 -29.69
N ALA A 59 1.21 5.91 -30.94
CA ALA A 59 0.71 4.88 -31.87
C ALA A 59 1.69 3.72 -32.14
N ARG A 60 3.01 3.96 -32.04
CA ARG A 60 4.02 2.89 -32.22
C ARG A 60 4.11 2.00 -30.98
N GLU A 61 4.09 2.62 -29.80
CA GLU A 61 4.11 1.91 -28.52
C GLU A 61 2.83 1.07 -28.33
N ASP A 62 1.66 1.58 -28.76
CA ASP A 62 0.41 0.83 -28.73
C ASP A 62 0.46 -0.44 -29.59
N ALA A 63 1.01 -0.35 -30.81
CA ALA A 63 1.14 -1.51 -31.68
C ALA A 63 2.05 -2.60 -31.08
N VAL A 64 3.12 -2.19 -30.40
CA VAL A 64 4.01 -3.12 -29.68
C VAL A 64 3.30 -3.77 -28.49
N LEU A 65 2.49 -3.00 -27.76
CA LEU A 65 1.70 -3.53 -26.65
C LEU A 65 0.66 -4.55 -27.15
N ASP A 66 -0.01 -4.30 -28.26
CA ASP A 66 -0.97 -5.24 -28.85
C ASP A 66 -0.32 -6.56 -29.26
N GLU A 67 0.87 -6.52 -29.85
CA GLU A 67 1.65 -7.72 -30.19
C GLU A 67 2.02 -8.52 -28.93
N LYS A 68 2.43 -7.83 -27.85
CA LYS A 68 2.75 -8.47 -26.55
C LYS A 68 1.54 -9.11 -25.90
N ILE A 69 0.38 -8.44 -25.94
CA ILE A 69 -0.87 -8.98 -25.37
C ILE A 69 -1.31 -10.21 -26.17
N HIS A 70 -1.29 -10.16 -27.50
CA HIS A 70 -1.63 -11.31 -28.34
C HIS A 70 -0.75 -12.53 -28.03
N THR A 71 0.55 -12.30 -27.80
CA THR A 71 1.50 -13.35 -27.38
C THR A 71 1.12 -13.98 -26.04
N LEU A 72 0.61 -13.18 -25.10
CA LEU A 72 0.15 -13.66 -23.79
C LEU A 72 -1.17 -14.44 -23.85
N GLU A 73 -2.09 -14.03 -24.73
CA GLU A 73 -3.39 -14.69 -24.91
C GLU A 73 -3.25 -16.04 -25.63
N SER A 74 -2.29 -16.15 -26.56
CA SER A 74 -2.03 -17.36 -27.36
C SER A 74 -0.58 -17.84 -27.26
N PRO A 75 -0.11 -18.33 -26.10
CA PRO A 75 1.29 -18.74 -25.91
C PRO A 75 1.72 -19.90 -26.83
N ALA A 76 0.77 -20.74 -27.25
CA ALA A 76 1.02 -21.91 -28.10
C ALA A 76 1.36 -21.56 -29.57
N GLU A 77 1.04 -20.35 -30.01
CA GLU A 77 1.30 -19.86 -31.37
C GLU A 77 2.57 -18.99 -31.43
N ALA A 78 3.15 -18.67 -30.28
CA ALA A 78 4.38 -17.89 -30.19
C ALA A 78 5.58 -18.75 -30.66
N PRO A 79 6.49 -18.18 -31.47
CA PRO A 79 7.71 -18.89 -31.85
C PRO A 79 8.56 -19.19 -30.61
N ASP A 80 9.23 -20.33 -30.64
CA ASP A 80 10.07 -20.86 -29.55
C ASP A 80 11.16 -19.88 -29.05
N THR A 81 11.52 -18.90 -29.89
CA THR A 81 12.45 -17.81 -29.65
C THR A 81 11.90 -16.66 -28.79
N GLN A 82 10.59 -16.62 -28.51
CA GLN A 82 9.91 -15.51 -27.81
C GLN A 82 9.48 -15.87 -26.38
N ARG A 83 10.17 -16.83 -25.75
CA ARG A 83 9.95 -17.24 -24.35
C ARG A 83 10.31 -16.19 -23.30
N THR A 84 10.82 -15.03 -23.71
CA THR A 84 11.10 -13.90 -22.83
C THR A 84 10.16 -12.77 -23.15
N LEU A 85 9.29 -12.45 -22.21
CA LEU A 85 8.41 -11.30 -22.29
C LEU A 85 8.94 -10.20 -21.39
N THR A 86 9.15 -9.02 -21.96
CA THR A 86 9.48 -7.81 -21.21
C THR A 86 8.36 -6.80 -21.37
N VAL A 87 7.75 -6.41 -20.25
CA VAL A 87 6.69 -5.41 -20.19
C VAL A 87 7.14 -4.24 -19.33
N SER A 88 7.00 -3.02 -19.83
CA SER A 88 7.32 -1.81 -19.07
C SER A 88 6.18 -1.40 -18.12
N GLU A 89 6.50 -0.65 -17.07
CA GLU A 89 5.52 0.00 -16.20
C GLU A 89 4.52 0.84 -17.03
N LYS A 90 5.02 1.52 -18.06
CA LYS A 90 4.22 2.35 -18.96
C LYS A 90 3.19 1.52 -19.72
N GLU A 91 3.60 0.38 -20.28
CA GLU A 91 2.73 -0.56 -20.99
C GLU A 91 1.66 -1.15 -20.07
N ILE A 92 2.03 -1.54 -18.84
CA ILE A 92 1.06 -2.03 -17.83
C ILE A 92 0.01 -0.95 -17.54
N ASN A 93 0.43 0.28 -17.24
CA ASN A 93 -0.49 1.36 -16.91
C ASN A 93 -1.34 1.81 -18.10
N ALA A 94 -0.81 1.74 -19.32
CA ALA A 94 -1.59 2.00 -20.53
C ALA A 94 -2.64 0.91 -20.78
N PHE A 95 -2.30 -0.35 -20.54
CA PHE A 95 -3.26 -1.44 -20.57
C PHE A 95 -4.39 -1.22 -19.54
N LEU A 96 -4.06 -0.85 -18.30
CA LEU A 96 -5.06 -0.51 -17.28
C LEU A 96 -5.97 0.66 -17.72
N ALA A 97 -5.41 1.68 -18.37
CA ALA A 97 -6.19 2.76 -18.95
C ALA A 97 -7.15 2.27 -20.04
N ARG A 98 -6.71 1.36 -20.91
CA ARG A 98 -7.57 0.74 -21.95
C ARG A 98 -8.69 -0.10 -21.35
N GLN A 99 -8.45 -0.76 -20.21
CA GLN A 99 -9.48 -1.49 -19.47
C GLN A 99 -10.46 -0.57 -18.71
N GLY A 100 -10.31 0.76 -18.82
CA GLY A 100 -11.19 1.74 -18.17
C GLY A 100 -10.91 1.94 -16.69
N ILE A 101 -9.79 1.42 -16.17
CA ILE A 101 -9.43 1.49 -14.74
C ILE A 101 -8.19 2.35 -14.46
N GLY A 102 -7.64 3.03 -15.47
CA GLY A 102 -6.40 3.83 -15.34
C GLY A 102 -6.53 5.09 -14.46
N GLU A 103 -7.76 5.52 -14.14
CA GLU A 103 -8.00 6.61 -13.18
C GLU A 103 -8.08 6.09 -11.73
N GLN A 104 -8.37 4.81 -11.55
CA GLN A 104 -8.55 4.14 -10.27
C GLN A 104 -7.33 3.33 -9.85
N VAL A 105 -6.57 2.78 -10.80
CA VAL A 105 -5.45 1.88 -10.53
C VAL A 105 -4.20 2.36 -11.23
N ARG A 106 -3.08 2.38 -10.49
CA ARG A 106 -1.74 2.57 -11.05
C ARG A 106 -0.78 1.55 -10.46
N VAL A 107 0.00 0.94 -11.34
CA VAL A 107 1.10 0.04 -10.97
C VAL A 107 2.41 0.80 -11.09
N ASN A 108 3.28 0.62 -10.09
CA ASN A 108 4.66 1.07 -10.13
C ASN A 108 5.58 -0.13 -9.95
N LEU A 109 6.62 -0.20 -10.78
CA LEU A 109 7.67 -1.21 -10.70
C LEU A 109 8.88 -0.60 -10.00
N GLY A 110 9.57 -1.43 -9.23
CA GLY A 110 10.82 -1.11 -8.55
C GLY A 110 11.63 -2.39 -8.44
N GLN A 111 12.92 -2.27 -8.12
CA GLN A 111 13.78 -3.43 -7.87
C GLN A 111 13.11 -4.45 -6.91
N ASP A 112 12.73 -5.60 -7.48
CA ASP A 112 12.05 -6.72 -6.80
C ASP A 112 10.72 -6.35 -6.10
N ASN A 113 10.08 -5.26 -6.52
CA ASN A 113 8.86 -4.73 -5.91
C ASN A 113 7.84 -4.29 -6.96
N ILE A 114 6.59 -4.67 -6.74
CA ILE A 114 5.44 -4.19 -7.49
C ILE A 114 4.51 -3.46 -6.53
N THR A 115 4.24 -2.18 -6.75
CA THR A 115 3.30 -1.40 -5.95
C THR A 115 2.05 -1.09 -6.76
N ALA A 116 0.88 -1.50 -6.26
CA ALA A 116 -0.41 -1.14 -6.82
C ALA A 116 -1.09 -0.07 -5.94
N ASN A 117 -1.40 1.08 -6.54
CA ASN A 117 -2.13 2.18 -5.92
C ASN A 117 -3.57 2.18 -6.45
N PHE A 118 -4.54 2.10 -5.56
CA PHE A 118 -5.96 2.12 -5.85
C PHE A 118 -6.61 3.39 -5.29
N LEU A 119 -7.50 4.00 -6.07
CA LEU A 119 -8.40 5.06 -5.67
C LEU A 119 -9.82 4.50 -5.69
N LEU A 120 -10.36 4.22 -4.51
CA LEU A 120 -11.65 3.60 -4.33
C LEU A 120 -12.68 4.66 -3.94
N PRO A 121 -13.65 5.00 -4.81
CA PRO A 121 -14.71 5.94 -4.46
C PRO A 121 -15.62 5.32 -3.39
N ILE A 122 -15.90 6.09 -2.34
CA ILE A 122 -16.87 5.72 -1.31
C ILE A 122 -18.23 6.29 -1.70
N ALA A 123 -19.26 5.45 -1.69
CA ALA A 123 -20.62 5.82 -2.07
C ALA A 123 -21.15 7.00 -1.23
N ASP A 124 -21.98 7.84 -1.85
CA ASP A 124 -22.53 9.06 -1.24
C ASP A 124 -23.49 8.79 -0.07
N ASP A 125 -23.98 7.57 0.06
CA ASP A 125 -24.88 7.11 1.12
C ASP A 125 -24.14 6.40 2.28
N ALA A 126 -22.81 6.30 2.20
CA ALA A 126 -22.02 5.67 3.25
C ALA A 126 -22.15 6.41 4.59
N PRO A 127 -22.19 5.69 5.73
CA PRO A 127 -22.36 6.31 7.05
C PRO A 127 -21.18 7.19 7.47
N LEU A 128 -20.00 6.96 6.88
CA LEU A 128 -18.78 7.73 7.12
C LEU A 128 -18.02 7.91 5.80
N PHE A 129 -17.43 9.10 5.61
CA PHE A 129 -16.60 9.43 4.43
C PHE A 129 -17.33 9.29 3.08
N ALA A 130 -18.64 9.50 3.07
CA ALA A 130 -19.44 9.56 1.85
C ALA A 130 -18.92 10.62 0.86
N GLY A 131 -18.91 10.26 -0.43
CA GLY A 131 -18.46 11.14 -1.51
C GLY A 131 -16.94 11.42 -1.52
N THR A 132 -16.17 10.62 -0.78
CA THR A 132 -14.71 10.73 -0.71
C THR A 132 -14.01 9.60 -1.49
N THR A 133 -12.71 9.75 -1.75
CA THR A 133 -11.90 8.77 -2.49
C THR A 133 -10.83 8.18 -1.57
N LEU A 134 -10.96 6.89 -1.29
CA LEU A 134 -10.02 6.17 -0.47
C LEU A 134 -8.77 5.76 -1.26
N ARG A 135 -7.60 6.22 -0.81
CA ARG A 135 -6.31 5.75 -1.36
C ARG A 135 -5.87 4.46 -0.66
N LEU A 136 -5.90 3.35 -1.37
CA LEU A 136 -5.32 2.08 -0.94
C LEU A 136 -4.00 1.85 -1.69
N ARG A 137 -2.96 1.39 -0.99
CA ARG A 137 -1.70 0.99 -1.61
C ARG A 137 -1.32 -0.40 -1.13
N ILE A 138 -0.97 -1.27 -2.07
CA ILE A 138 -0.49 -2.63 -1.83
C ILE A 138 0.92 -2.72 -2.40
N ALA A 139 1.89 -3.11 -1.59
CA ALA A 139 3.26 -3.37 -2.02
C ALA A 139 3.53 -4.87 -2.01
N LEU A 140 4.01 -5.38 -3.13
CA LEU A 140 4.31 -6.78 -3.36
C LEU A 140 5.81 -6.96 -3.54
N GLY A 141 6.42 -7.87 -2.80
CA GLY A 141 7.79 -8.31 -3.02
C GLY A 141 7.82 -9.51 -3.96
N THR A 142 8.76 -9.53 -4.89
CA THR A 142 8.89 -10.60 -5.88
C THR A 142 10.25 -11.25 -5.76
N LEU A 143 10.30 -12.57 -5.76
CA LEU A 143 11.57 -13.31 -5.76
C LEU A 143 11.38 -14.71 -6.36
N MET A 144 12.50 -15.30 -6.79
CA MET A 144 12.59 -16.73 -7.06
C MET A 144 13.16 -17.44 -5.84
N ASP A 145 12.47 -18.48 -5.36
CA ASP A 145 12.98 -19.27 -4.24
C ASP A 145 14.15 -20.18 -4.67
N ALA A 146 14.79 -20.85 -3.71
CA ALA A 146 15.93 -21.73 -3.98
C ALA A 146 15.59 -22.93 -4.89
N THR A 147 14.30 -23.23 -5.07
CA THR A 147 13.80 -24.30 -5.96
C THR A 147 13.39 -23.78 -7.35
N GLY A 148 13.55 -22.47 -7.59
CA GLY A 148 13.17 -21.82 -8.84
C GLY A 148 11.68 -21.50 -8.96
N LYS A 149 10.92 -21.52 -7.85
CA LYS A 149 9.50 -21.14 -7.86
C LYS A 149 9.33 -19.64 -7.65
N LEU A 150 8.39 -19.07 -8.39
CA LEU A 150 7.97 -17.68 -8.21
C LEU A 150 7.25 -17.52 -6.87
N VAL A 151 7.71 -16.55 -6.10
CA VAL A 151 7.12 -16.13 -4.83
C VAL A 151 6.74 -14.66 -4.92
N ILE A 152 5.47 -14.35 -4.65
CA ILE A 152 4.96 -12.98 -4.61
C ILE A 152 4.40 -12.72 -3.22
N LYS A 153 5.10 -11.94 -2.40
CA LYS A 153 4.71 -11.67 -1.01
C LYS A 153 4.01 -10.33 -0.86
N VAL A 154 2.98 -10.25 -0.04
CA VAL A 154 2.41 -8.97 0.38
C VAL A 154 3.34 -8.32 1.41
N ASN A 155 4.16 -7.35 1.00
CA ASN A 155 5.08 -6.66 1.90
C ASN A 155 4.34 -5.64 2.77
N ASP A 156 3.42 -4.88 2.17
CA ASP A 156 2.70 -3.84 2.88
C ASP A 156 1.33 -3.55 2.29
N VAL A 157 0.42 -3.08 3.15
CA VAL A 157 -0.90 -2.57 2.78
C VAL A 157 -1.12 -1.31 3.60
N SER A 158 -1.46 -0.21 2.93
CA SER A 158 -1.71 1.08 3.57
C SER A 158 -2.96 1.74 3.02
N VAL A 159 -3.67 2.44 3.89
CA VAL A 159 -4.87 3.21 3.55
C VAL A 159 -4.65 4.65 3.95
N GLY A 160 -4.85 5.57 3.01
CA GLY A 160 -4.60 6.99 3.22
C GLY A 160 -3.15 7.27 3.67
N GLY A 161 -2.18 6.51 3.17
CA GLY A 161 -0.77 6.64 3.57
C GLY A 161 -0.42 6.09 4.95
N VAL A 162 -1.39 5.57 5.72
CA VAL A 162 -1.11 4.90 7.00
C VAL A 162 -1.04 3.38 6.78
N PRO A 163 0.09 2.74 7.13
CA PRO A 163 0.21 1.29 7.03
C PRO A 163 -0.73 0.60 8.02
N LEU A 164 -1.46 -0.41 7.53
CA LEU A 164 -2.40 -1.16 8.36
C LEU A 164 -1.68 -2.30 9.10
N PRO A 165 -1.87 -2.47 10.41
CA PRO A 165 -1.38 -3.65 11.13
C PRO A 165 -1.83 -4.97 10.50
N ASN A 166 -0.95 -5.97 10.51
CA ASN A 166 -1.22 -7.25 9.84
C ASN A 166 -2.47 -7.97 10.41
N ALA A 167 -2.61 -7.96 11.73
CA ALA A 167 -3.74 -8.59 12.42
C ALA A 167 -5.10 -8.00 12.01
N TRP A 168 -5.15 -6.73 11.61
CA TRP A 168 -6.40 -6.10 11.14
C TRP A 168 -6.79 -6.56 9.74
N LEU A 169 -5.81 -7.06 8.98
CA LEU A 169 -6.00 -7.53 7.63
C LEU A 169 -6.22 -9.05 7.58
N GLY A 170 -6.27 -9.73 8.72
CA GLY A 170 -6.33 -11.20 8.75
C GLY A 170 -4.99 -11.86 8.37
N ASP A 171 -3.88 -11.25 8.79
CA ASP A 171 -2.52 -11.79 8.65
C ASP A 171 -2.04 -11.98 7.19
N ILE A 172 -2.56 -11.18 6.26
CA ILE A 172 -2.20 -11.29 4.83
C ILE A 172 -0.79 -10.77 4.48
N LYS A 173 -0.18 -9.90 5.30
CA LYS A 173 1.18 -9.43 5.06
C LYS A 173 2.17 -10.56 5.33
N GLY A 174 3.13 -10.72 4.43
CA GLY A 174 4.09 -11.81 4.40
C GLY A 174 3.58 -13.08 3.73
N VAL A 175 2.29 -13.16 3.40
CA VAL A 175 1.72 -14.31 2.68
C VAL A 175 2.23 -14.32 1.25
N ASP A 176 2.68 -15.50 0.80
CA ASP A 176 2.98 -15.76 -0.59
C ASP A 176 1.68 -16.00 -1.36
N LEU A 177 1.35 -15.06 -2.25
CA LEU A 177 0.16 -15.08 -3.07
C LEU A 177 0.18 -16.24 -4.08
N VAL A 178 1.34 -16.64 -4.59
CA VAL A 178 1.44 -17.72 -5.59
C VAL A 178 1.11 -19.06 -4.95
N ALA A 179 1.71 -19.35 -3.80
CA ALA A 179 1.44 -20.58 -3.08
C ALA A 179 0.05 -20.63 -2.44
N ASN A 180 -0.45 -19.50 -1.87
CA ASN A 180 -1.61 -19.53 -0.97
C ASN A 180 -2.89 -18.93 -1.54
N GLN A 181 -2.84 -18.05 -2.54
CA GLN A 181 -4.03 -17.33 -3.04
C GLN A 181 -4.36 -17.67 -4.50
N ILE A 182 -3.34 -17.82 -5.34
CA ILE A 182 -3.47 -18.38 -6.69
C ILE A 182 -3.87 -19.88 -6.64
N GLY A 183 -3.71 -20.51 -5.47
CA GLY A 183 -4.06 -21.89 -5.17
C GLY A 183 -5.50 -22.33 -5.52
N SER A 184 -6.44 -21.41 -5.71
CA SER A 184 -7.83 -21.73 -6.10
C SER A 184 -8.06 -21.84 -7.61
N ASP A 185 -7.15 -21.31 -8.44
CA ASP A 185 -7.28 -21.33 -9.91
C ASP A 185 -6.22 -22.26 -10.54
N PRO A 186 -6.63 -23.44 -11.06
CA PRO A 186 -5.73 -24.40 -11.69
C PRO A 186 -5.00 -23.85 -12.92
N ALA A 187 -5.57 -22.89 -13.65
CA ALA A 187 -4.92 -22.29 -14.82
C ALA A 187 -3.76 -21.38 -14.40
N LEU A 188 -3.99 -20.54 -13.40
CA LEU A 188 -2.96 -19.64 -12.88
C LEU A 188 -1.82 -20.39 -12.18
N GLN A 189 -2.11 -21.52 -11.52
CA GLN A 189 -1.05 -22.38 -10.97
C GLN A 189 -0.12 -22.92 -12.05
N ARG A 190 -0.70 -23.40 -13.17
CA ARG A 190 0.08 -23.90 -14.31
C ARG A 190 0.91 -22.79 -14.95
N PHE A 191 0.32 -21.60 -15.10
CA PHE A 191 1.03 -20.43 -15.57
C PHE A 191 2.23 -20.10 -14.67
N ALA A 192 2.03 -19.99 -13.35
CA ALA A 192 3.11 -19.69 -12.40
C ALA A 192 4.21 -20.77 -12.39
N ALA A 193 3.84 -22.05 -12.50
CA ALA A 193 4.80 -23.16 -12.61
C ALA A 193 5.59 -23.14 -13.93
N GLY A 194 5.02 -22.54 -14.99
CA GLY A 194 5.66 -22.33 -16.27
C GLY A 194 6.67 -21.17 -16.29
N ILE A 195 6.85 -20.42 -15.20
CA ILE A 195 7.80 -19.30 -15.14
C ILE A 195 9.17 -19.82 -14.70
N LYS A 196 10.18 -19.62 -15.55
CA LYS A 196 11.59 -19.91 -15.30
C LYS A 196 12.30 -18.79 -14.55
N ALA A 197 12.02 -17.54 -14.92
CA ALA A 197 12.60 -16.36 -14.31
C ALA A 197 11.56 -15.23 -14.30
N PHE A 198 11.60 -14.43 -13.24
CA PHE A 198 10.69 -13.31 -13.02
C PHE A 198 11.49 -12.21 -12.32
N THR A 199 11.80 -11.16 -13.07
CA THR A 199 12.67 -10.09 -12.62
C THR A 199 11.90 -8.78 -12.72
N VAL A 200 11.82 -8.05 -11.61
CA VAL A 200 11.24 -6.71 -11.58
C VAL A 200 12.37 -5.70 -11.40
N GLY A 201 12.54 -4.83 -12.38
CA GLY A 201 13.43 -3.68 -12.31
C GLY A 201 12.65 -2.37 -12.13
N ASP A 202 13.37 -1.25 -12.14
CA ASP A 202 12.80 0.07 -11.81
C ASP A 202 11.72 0.58 -12.79
N GLU A 203 11.63 0.03 -14.01
CA GLU A 203 10.60 0.43 -14.99
C GLU A 203 10.10 -0.73 -15.86
N SER A 204 10.56 -1.95 -15.61
CA SER A 204 10.20 -3.10 -16.43
C SER A 204 10.12 -4.40 -15.64
N LEU A 205 9.23 -5.26 -16.10
CA LEU A 205 9.02 -6.62 -15.65
C LEU A 205 9.48 -7.56 -16.78
N GLN A 206 10.37 -8.49 -16.46
CA GLN A 206 10.80 -9.53 -17.36
C GLN A 206 10.33 -10.90 -16.85
N ILE A 207 9.69 -11.66 -17.73
CA ILE A 207 9.22 -13.02 -17.48
C ILE A 207 9.89 -13.93 -18.51
N VAL A 208 10.54 -14.98 -18.04
CA VAL A 208 11.08 -16.06 -18.89
C VAL A 208 10.25 -17.30 -18.63
N LEU A 209 9.71 -17.91 -19.69
CA LEU A 209 8.89 -19.11 -19.62
C LEU A 209 9.74 -20.38 -19.78
N ASN A 210 9.29 -21.47 -19.16
CA ASN A 210 9.78 -22.83 -19.34
C ASN A 210 9.29 -23.40 -20.69
N GLU A 211 9.89 -24.54 -21.09
CA GLU A 211 9.45 -25.34 -22.24
C GLU A 211 8.12 -26.06 -21.99
#